data_AF-A0A970B1Q6-F1
#
_entry.id   AF-A0A970B1Q6-F1
#
_cell.length_a   1.000
_cell.length_b   1.000
_cell.length_c   1.000
_cell.angle_alpha   90.00
_cell.angle_beta   90.00
_cell.angle_gamma   90.00
#
_symmetry.space_group_name_H-M   'P 1'
#
loop_
_entity.id
_entity.type
_entity.pdbx_description
1 polymer ?
#
loop_
_entity_poly.entity_id
_entity_poly.type
_entity_poly.pdbx_seq_one_letter_code
_entity_poly.pdbx_strand_id
1 'polypeptide(L)'
;SFEFREKYGRRMRVATKYPNLTESFFLSKGVSQFRFTGSSELITDITSTGSTLKANNLRIINDGIILKSSACIFVSKKIKKNKFLNLLK
;
A
#
# COMPACT_ATOMS: atom_id res chain seq x y z
N SER A 1 -1.12 10.96 -13.82
CA SER A 1 -1.53 9.64 -14.37
C SER A 1 -2.24 9.74 -15.72
N PHE A 2 -3.01 10.82 -16.00
CA PHE A 2 -3.58 11.07 -17.33
C PHE A 2 -2.50 11.22 -18.40
N GLU A 3 -1.46 12.02 -18.13
CA GLU A 3 -0.28 12.15 -19.01
C GLU A 3 0.35 10.80 -19.38
N PHE A 4 0.45 9.86 -18.42
CA PHE A 4 0.94 8.52 -18.71
C PHE A 4 0.03 7.79 -19.71
N ARG A 5 -1.29 7.88 -19.53
CA ARG A 5 -2.26 7.25 -20.43
C ARG A 5 -2.20 7.87 -21.83
N GLU A 6 -2.07 9.18 -21.93
CA GLU A 6 -1.93 9.89 -23.21
C GLU A 6 -0.63 9.50 -23.92
N LYS A 7 0.48 9.48 -23.19
CA LYS A 7 1.80 9.17 -23.75
C LYS A 7 1.95 7.71 -24.21
N TYR A 8 1.41 6.76 -23.45
CA TYR A 8 1.62 5.32 -23.69
C TYR A 8 0.38 4.60 -24.22
N GLY A 9 -0.75 5.29 -24.40
CA GLY A 9 -2.01 4.69 -24.87
C GLY A 9 -2.65 3.68 -23.91
N ARG A 10 -2.18 3.58 -22.65
CA ARG A 10 -2.63 2.58 -21.67
C ARG A 10 -2.59 3.09 -20.24
N ARG A 11 -3.39 2.48 -19.36
CA ARG A 11 -3.36 2.75 -17.91
C ARG A 11 -2.02 2.29 -17.32
N MET A 12 -1.54 3.01 -16.31
CA MET A 12 -0.34 2.63 -15.54
C MET A 12 -0.58 1.30 -14.82
N ARG A 13 0.37 0.38 -14.89
CA ARG A 13 0.29 -0.93 -14.26
C ARG A 13 0.92 -0.88 -12.88
N VAL A 14 0.21 -1.41 -11.90
CA VAL A 14 0.59 -1.36 -10.48
C VAL A 14 0.58 -2.77 -9.93
N ALA A 15 1.68 -3.21 -9.31
CA ALA A 15 1.72 -4.47 -8.57
C ALA A 15 1.60 -4.19 -7.08
N THR A 16 0.69 -4.91 -6.41
CA THR A 16 0.49 -4.75 -4.96
C THR A 16 -0.17 -5.98 -4.36
N LYS A 17 0.14 -6.26 -3.10
CA LYS A 17 -0.64 -7.19 -2.26
C LYS A 17 -1.79 -6.48 -1.52
N TYR A 18 -1.90 -5.15 -1.64
CA TYR A 18 -2.82 -4.30 -0.87
C TYR A 18 -3.69 -3.44 -1.80
N PRO A 19 -4.57 -4.04 -2.63
CA PRO A 19 -5.31 -3.32 -3.68
C PRO A 19 -6.20 -2.21 -3.12
N ASN A 20 -7.00 -2.48 -2.08
CA ASN A 20 -7.94 -1.49 -1.52
C ASN A 20 -7.22 -0.28 -0.91
N LEU A 21 -6.12 -0.52 -0.19
CA LEU A 21 -5.32 0.54 0.44
C LEU A 21 -4.62 1.39 -0.64
N THR A 22 -4.07 0.73 -1.66
CA THR A 22 -3.39 1.39 -2.78
C THR A 22 -4.36 2.23 -3.61
N GLU A 23 -5.53 1.68 -3.95
CA GLU A 23 -6.57 2.40 -4.69
C GLU A 23 -7.04 3.63 -3.92
N SER A 24 -7.37 3.46 -2.63
CA SER A 24 -7.81 4.58 -1.78
C SER A 24 -6.79 5.71 -1.74
N PHE A 25 -5.50 5.36 -1.59
CA PHE A 25 -4.42 6.33 -1.63
C PHE A 25 -4.29 7.02 -2.99
N PHE A 26 -4.32 6.27 -4.09
CA PHE A 26 -4.24 6.82 -5.44
C PHE A 26 -5.38 7.77 -5.75
N LEU A 27 -6.62 7.38 -5.46
CA LEU A 27 -7.79 8.23 -5.64
C LEU A 27 -7.68 9.51 -4.78
N SER A 28 -7.20 9.41 -3.53
CA SER A 28 -6.96 10.58 -2.68
C SER A 28 -5.90 11.54 -3.23
N LYS A 29 -5.02 11.06 -4.10
CA LYS A 29 -3.98 11.84 -4.79
C LYS A 29 -4.36 12.22 -6.24
N GLY A 30 -5.60 11.97 -6.66
CA GLY A 30 -6.07 12.24 -8.02
C GLY A 30 -5.53 11.27 -9.09
N VAL A 31 -4.93 10.16 -8.68
CA VAL A 31 -4.41 9.11 -9.56
C VAL A 31 -5.52 8.09 -9.85
N SER A 32 -6.15 8.19 -11.02
CA SER A 32 -7.25 7.29 -11.41
C SER A 32 -6.93 6.37 -12.61
N GLN A 33 -5.89 6.71 -13.36
CA GLN A 33 -5.51 6.01 -14.60
C GLN A 33 -4.52 4.87 -14.35
N PHE A 34 -4.92 3.88 -13.55
CA PHE A 34 -4.09 2.71 -13.21
C PHE A 34 -4.86 1.38 -13.24
N ARG A 35 -4.16 0.25 -13.32
CA ARG A 35 -4.73 -1.11 -13.19
C ARG A 35 -3.78 -2.01 -12.42
N PHE A 36 -4.33 -2.97 -11.67
CA PHE A 36 -3.52 -3.96 -10.95
C PHE A 36 -3.10 -5.12 -11.87
N THR A 37 -1.81 -5.47 -11.83
CA THR A 37 -1.21 -6.54 -12.64
C THR A 37 0.03 -7.14 -11.96
N GLY A 38 0.46 -8.33 -12.38
CA GLY A 38 1.70 -8.95 -11.88
C GLY A 38 2.98 -8.23 -12.36
N SER A 39 3.08 -7.93 -13.65
CA SER A 39 4.13 -7.06 -14.20
C SER A 39 3.67 -5.60 -14.15
N SER A 40 4.52 -4.68 -13.68
CA SER A 40 4.09 -3.32 -13.36
C SER A 40 5.15 -2.26 -13.67
N GLU A 41 4.70 -1.00 -13.78
CA GLU A 41 5.60 0.16 -13.76
C GLU A 41 5.83 0.69 -12.34
N LEU A 42 4.90 0.39 -11.43
CA LEU A 42 4.93 0.86 -10.05
C LEU A 42 4.52 -0.25 -9.10
N ILE A 43 5.21 -0.34 -7.96
CA ILE A 43 4.92 -1.32 -6.92
C ILE A 43 4.50 -0.57 -5.67
N THR A 44 3.44 -1.04 -5.01
CA THR A 44 3.14 -0.63 -3.63
C THR A 44 3.28 -1.85 -2.73
N ASP A 45 4.24 -1.77 -1.81
CA ASP A 45 4.58 -2.87 -0.90
C ASP A 45 5.04 -2.30 0.44
N ILE A 46 5.07 -3.16 1.45
CA ILE A 46 5.61 -2.79 2.76
C ILE A 46 7.13 -2.69 2.68
N THR A 47 7.69 -1.66 3.30
CA THR A 47 9.13 -1.49 3.39
C THR A 47 9.53 -0.95 4.75
N SER A 48 10.78 -1.18 5.12
CA SER A 48 11.38 -0.63 6.34
C SER A 48 12.62 0.19 5.96
N THR A 49 13.80 -0.43 5.92
CA THR A 49 15.06 0.25 5.55
C THR A 49 15.19 0.56 4.05
N GLY A 50 14.35 -0.05 3.21
CA GLY A 50 14.42 0.07 1.75
C GLY A 50 15.54 -0.73 1.08
N SER A 51 16.25 -1.60 1.80
CA SER A 51 17.34 -2.41 1.24
C SER A 51 16.91 -3.29 0.06
N THR A 52 15.76 -3.96 0.18
CA THR A 52 15.19 -4.79 -0.89
C THR A 52 14.90 -4.00 -2.16
N LEU A 53 14.39 -2.76 -2.03
CA LEU A 53 14.13 -1.90 -3.18
C LEU A 53 15.43 -1.51 -3.87
N LYS A 54 16.44 -1.09 -3.10
CA LYS A 54 17.77 -0.73 -3.63
C LYS A 54 18.42 -1.90 -4.37
N ALA A 55 18.34 -3.11 -3.82
CA ALA A 55 18.89 -4.32 -4.44
C ALA A 55 18.24 -4.66 -5.80
N ASN A 56 17.02 -4.14 -6.06
CA ASN A 56 16.29 -4.33 -7.31
C ASN A 56 16.26 -3.06 -8.19
N ASN A 57 17.18 -2.11 -7.96
CA ASN A 57 17.24 -0.83 -8.67
C ASN A 57 15.94 0.00 -8.59
N LEU A 58 15.19 -0.18 -7.51
CA LEU A 58 13.96 0.57 -7.22
C LEU A 58 14.24 1.67 -6.19
N ARG A 59 13.40 2.70 -6.21
CA ARG A 59 13.44 3.79 -5.24
C ARG A 59 12.06 4.07 -4.67
N ILE A 60 12.04 4.56 -3.43
CA ILE A 60 10.83 5.09 -2.80
C ILE A 60 10.54 6.46 -3.42
N ILE A 61 9.26 6.72 -3.71
CA ILE A 61 8.79 8.02 -4.16
C ILE A 61 8.53 8.90 -2.92
N ASN A 62 9.00 10.15 -2.95
CA ASN A 62 9.00 11.04 -1.79
C ASN A 62 7.60 11.26 -1.19
N ASP A 63 6.57 11.36 -2.04
CA ASP A 63 5.17 11.51 -1.65
C ASP A 63 4.40 10.18 -1.69
N GLY A 64 5.10 9.05 -1.83
CA GLY A 64 4.54 7.70 -1.98
C GLY A 64 4.27 6.97 -0.67
N ILE A 65 4.33 7.64 0.49
CA ILE A 65 4.02 7.00 1.77
C ILE A 65 2.50 6.87 1.90
N ILE A 66 2.02 5.63 1.85
CA ILE A 66 0.60 5.30 1.95
C ILE A 66 0.14 5.23 3.41
N LEU A 67 0.89 4.49 4.24
CA LEU A 67 0.57 4.23 5.64
C LEU A 67 1.86 3.93 6.41
N LYS A 68 1.99 4.47 7.63
CA LYS A 68 3.00 4.00 8.58
C LYS A 68 2.40 2.84 9.38
N SER A 69 2.98 1.66 9.27
CA SER A 69 2.49 0.45 9.94
C SER A 69 3.27 0.13 11.21
N SER A 70 2.58 -0.42 12.19
CA SER A 70 3.15 -1.05 13.38
C SER A 70 2.36 -2.33 13.69
N ALA A 71 2.94 -3.22 14.49
CA ALA A 71 2.18 -4.33 15.06
C ALA A 71 1.18 -3.78 16.09
N CYS A 72 -0.05 -4.29 16.07
CA CYS A 72 -1.13 -3.88 16.96
C CYS A 72 -1.84 -5.11 17.51
N ILE A 73 -2.24 -5.07 18.78
CA ILE A 73 -3.08 -6.09 19.39
C ILE A 73 -4.54 -5.72 19.15
N PHE A 74 -5.29 -6.61 18.51
CA PHE A 74 -6.72 -6.43 18.26
C PHE A 74 -7.55 -7.38 19.11
N VAL A 75 -8.69 -6.89 19.58
CA VAL A 75 -9.65 -7.66 20.36
C VAL A 75 -11.01 -7.56 19.69
N SER A 76 -11.70 -8.69 19.61
CA SER A 76 -13.08 -8.69 19.11
C SER A 76 -13.95 -7.79 19.98
N LYS A 77 -14.73 -6.92 19.34
CA LYS A 77 -15.71 -6.04 20.00
C LYS A 77 -16.78 -6.82 20.79
N LYS A 78 -16.93 -8.13 20.54
CA LYS A 78 -17.85 -9.02 21.26
C LYS A 78 -17.32 -9.48 22.64
N ILE A 79 -16.02 -9.34 22.91
CA ILE A 79 -15.41 -9.79 24.18
C ILE A 79 -15.68 -8.75 25.27
N LYS A 80 -16.20 -9.19 26.41
CA LYS A 80 -16.36 -8.34 27.61
C LYS A 80 -14.97 -7.90 28.10
N LYS A 81 -14.79 -6.59 28.31
CA LYS A 81 -13.51 -5.92 28.63
C LYS A 81 -12.74 -6.58 29.79
N ASN A 82 -13.44 -7.03 30.83
CA ASN A 82 -12.84 -7.68 32.00
C ASN A 82 -12.21 -9.05 31.67
N LYS A 83 -12.76 -9.78 30.70
CA LYS A 83 -12.21 -11.08 30.28
C LYS A 83 -10.92 -10.91 29.49
N PHE A 84 -10.82 -9.85 28.69
CA PHE A 84 -9.60 -9.54 27.93
C PHE A 84 -8.45 -9.08 28.82
N LEU A 85 -8.72 -8.22 29.81
CA LEU A 85 -7.70 -7.76 30.76
C LEU A 85 -7.08 -8.92 31.57
N ASN A 86 -7.84 -9.99 31.82
CA ASN A 86 -7.32 -11.20 32.43
C ASN A 86 -6.50 -12.09 31.48
N LEU A 87 -6.61 -11.90 30.16
CA LEU A 87 -5.81 -12.64 29.15
C LEU A 87 -4.44 -11.98 28.87
N LEU A 88 -4.26 -10.72 29.26
CA LEU A 88 -3.02 -9.96 29.08
C LEU A 88 -2.11 -9.99 30.31
N LYS A 89 -2.58 -10.56 31.41
CA LYS A 89 -1.78 -10.84 32.61
C LYS A 89 -1.10 -12.19 32.45
#